data_AF-A0A0F2L9A2-F1
#
_entry.id   AF-A0A0F2L9A2-F1
#
_cell.length_a   1.000
_cell.length_b   1.000
_cell.length_c   1.000
_cell.angle_alpha   90.00
_cell.angle_beta   90.00
_cell.angle_gamma   90.00
#
_symmetry.space_group_name_H-M   'P 1'
#
loop_
_entity.id
_entity.type
_entity.pdbx_description
1 polymer ?
#
loop_
_entity_poly.entity_id
_entity_poly.type
_entity_poly.pdbx_seq_one_letter_code
_entity_poly.pdbx_strand_id
1 'polypeptide(L)'
;MFWRLFPSSKQKELPKVGGKPVYIGGVLFMGTAERGEFDVKRHKLVALYVRDGNGSSYRLDTSNVKVKISRDNIDLDISAMPRFFEVKMRELNSIMEQLKTERNEIESAYKRLEDALIRGVISLQTYEESRKRIAEKERRLQASCIEAEKSFLGVGDTLKRLAADVEARREALEAKKLLDKLEPGEEAALGNLISLRSTISSIEQMLNTMLLQLRLIC
;
A
#
# COMPACT_ATOMS: atom_id res chain seq x y z
N MET A 1 25.18 -31.08 -51.96
CA MET A 1 24.89 -30.93 -50.52
C MET A 1 25.19 -29.51 -50.11
N PHE A 2 24.17 -28.70 -49.85
CA PHE A 2 24.34 -27.41 -49.18
C PHE A 2 23.26 -27.29 -48.11
N TRP A 3 23.66 -27.52 -46.87
CA TRP A 3 22.83 -27.25 -45.69
C TRP A 3 22.83 -25.75 -45.45
N ARG A 4 21.66 -25.11 -45.57
CA ARG A 4 21.46 -23.74 -45.10
C ARG A 4 21.23 -23.77 -43.59
N LEU A 5 22.21 -23.28 -42.84
CA LEU A 5 22.08 -22.94 -41.42
C LEU A 5 21.13 -21.74 -41.29
N PHE A 6 19.94 -21.97 -40.75
CA PHE A 6 19.09 -20.90 -40.24
C PHE A 6 19.72 -20.32 -38.97
N PRO A 7 19.85 -18.99 -38.82
CA PRO A 7 20.24 -18.42 -37.54
C PRO A 7 19.07 -18.58 -36.56
N SER A 8 19.32 -19.28 -35.45
CA SER A 8 18.41 -19.37 -34.31
C SER A 8 18.09 -17.95 -33.83
N SER A 9 16.83 -17.52 -33.95
CA SER A 9 16.34 -16.31 -33.31
C SER A 9 16.63 -16.40 -31.82
N LYS A 10 17.55 -15.57 -31.30
CA LYS A 10 17.74 -15.40 -29.85
C LYS A 10 16.41 -14.95 -29.25
N GLN A 11 15.66 -15.87 -28.65
CA GLN A 11 14.53 -15.52 -27.80
C GLN A 11 15.10 -14.64 -26.68
N LYS A 12 14.69 -13.37 -26.63
CA LYS A 12 15.07 -12.47 -25.53
C LYS A 12 14.50 -13.07 -24.25
N GLU A 13 15.38 -13.55 -23.38
CA GLU A 13 14.98 -14.03 -22.06
C GLU A 13 14.28 -12.89 -21.29
N LEU A 14 13.15 -13.21 -20.66
CA LEU A 14 12.41 -12.25 -19.84
C LEU A 14 13.27 -11.85 -18.63
N PRO A 15 13.27 -10.57 -18.23
CA PRO A 15 14.07 -10.11 -17.12
C PRO A 15 13.60 -10.77 -15.81
N LYS A 16 14.56 -11.30 -15.03
CA LYS A 16 14.29 -11.86 -13.71
C LYS A 16 13.89 -10.74 -12.74
N VAL A 17 12.72 -10.87 -12.14
CA VAL A 17 12.14 -9.88 -11.20
C VAL A 17 12.07 -10.38 -9.76
N GLY A 18 12.01 -11.69 -9.54
CA GLY A 18 11.89 -12.27 -8.20
C GLY A 18 13.08 -11.95 -7.28
N GLY A 19 12.80 -11.72 -6.01
CA GLY A 19 13.77 -11.41 -4.96
C GLY A 19 14.27 -9.97 -4.93
N LYS A 20 13.78 -9.09 -5.81
CA LYS A 20 14.27 -7.71 -5.92
C LYS A 20 13.43 -6.75 -5.08
N PRO A 21 14.04 -5.80 -4.35
CA PRO A 21 13.30 -4.72 -3.72
C PRO A 21 12.63 -3.84 -4.78
N VAL A 22 11.40 -3.43 -4.49
CA VAL A 22 10.55 -2.63 -5.37
C VAL A 22 10.43 -1.23 -4.80
N TYR A 23 10.67 -0.22 -5.63
CA TYR A 23 10.55 1.19 -5.28
C TYR A 23 9.60 1.91 -6.23
N ILE A 24 9.02 3.01 -5.77
CA ILE A 24 8.38 4.01 -6.62
C ILE A 24 9.24 5.27 -6.61
N GLY A 25 9.63 5.72 -7.80
CA GLY A 25 10.41 6.95 -8.02
C GLY A 25 11.79 6.95 -7.37
N GLY A 26 12.33 5.78 -7.03
CA GLY A 26 13.59 5.60 -6.31
C GLY A 26 13.55 5.92 -4.81
N VAL A 27 12.39 6.26 -4.25
CA VAL A 27 12.26 6.77 -2.86
C VAL A 27 11.35 5.89 -2.01
N LEU A 28 10.17 5.55 -2.52
CA LEU A 28 9.15 4.83 -1.77
C LEU A 28 9.40 3.32 -1.89
N PHE A 29 9.88 2.69 -0.82
CA PHE A 29 10.01 1.24 -0.75
C PHE A 29 8.64 0.57 -0.60
N MET A 30 8.36 -0.39 -1.48
CA MET A 30 7.07 -1.11 -1.53
C MET A 30 7.13 -2.52 -0.92
N GLY A 31 8.31 -3.14 -0.92
CA GLY A 31 8.49 -4.54 -0.57
C GLY A 31 9.42 -5.28 -1.53
N THR A 32 9.34 -6.61 -1.53
CA THR A 32 10.15 -7.50 -2.37
C THR A 32 9.30 -8.11 -3.46
N ALA A 33 9.73 -8.03 -4.71
CA ALA A 33 9.07 -8.68 -5.83
C ALA A 33 9.17 -10.20 -5.72
N GLU A 34 8.03 -10.88 -5.79
CA GLU A 34 7.98 -12.34 -5.81
C GLU A 34 8.03 -12.86 -7.25
N ARG A 35 7.18 -12.29 -8.10
CA ARG A 35 7.03 -12.68 -9.51
C ARG A 35 6.47 -11.52 -10.34
N GLY A 36 6.65 -11.58 -11.64
CA GLY A 36 6.10 -10.62 -12.59
C GLY A 36 5.40 -11.30 -13.75
N GLU A 37 4.30 -10.71 -14.20
CA GLU A 37 3.56 -11.11 -15.40
C GLU A 37 4.04 -10.23 -16.56
N PHE A 38 4.51 -10.87 -17.64
CA PHE A 38 5.00 -10.18 -18.83
C PHE A 38 4.07 -10.45 -20.02
N ASP A 39 3.78 -9.41 -20.78
CA ASP A 39 3.28 -9.57 -22.14
C ASP A 39 4.45 -9.99 -23.03
N VAL A 40 4.46 -11.27 -23.41
CA VAL A 40 5.53 -11.88 -24.22
C VAL A 40 5.66 -11.22 -25.59
N LYS A 41 4.56 -10.70 -26.16
CA LYS A 41 4.60 -10.04 -27.48
C LYS A 41 5.26 -8.67 -27.37
N ARG A 42 4.93 -7.92 -26.31
CA ARG A 42 5.43 -6.55 -26.09
C ARG A 42 6.67 -6.46 -25.22
N HIS A 43 7.14 -7.59 -24.67
CA HIS A 43 8.23 -7.67 -23.69
C HIS A 43 8.07 -6.66 -22.54
N LYS A 44 6.82 -6.43 -22.12
CA LYS A 44 6.45 -5.42 -21.12
C LYS A 44 5.93 -6.10 -19.86
N LEU A 45 6.36 -5.61 -18.70
CA LEU A 45 5.78 -6.03 -17.42
C LEU A 45 4.35 -5.48 -17.30
N VAL A 46 3.38 -6.39 -17.17
CA VAL A 46 1.94 -6.11 -17.06
C VAL A 46 1.50 -6.08 -15.61
N ALA A 47 2.06 -6.96 -14.77
CA ALA A 47 1.80 -6.94 -13.34
C ALA A 47 3.02 -7.41 -12.54
N LEU A 48 3.10 -6.93 -11.30
CA LEU A 48 4.14 -7.28 -10.34
C LEU A 48 3.48 -7.76 -9.05
N TYR A 49 3.91 -8.90 -8.53
CA TYR A 49 3.51 -9.37 -7.21
C TYR A 49 4.57 -8.96 -6.21
N VAL A 50 4.17 -8.18 -5.22
CA VAL A 50 5.05 -7.59 -4.22
C VAL A 50 4.64 -8.11 -2.85
N ARG A 51 5.61 -8.65 -2.12
CA ARG A 51 5.49 -8.98 -0.70
C ARG A 51 5.94 -7.78 0.13
N ASP A 52 5.05 -7.23 0.94
CA ASP A 52 5.41 -6.14 1.86
C ASP A 52 6.18 -6.63 3.08
N GLY A 53 6.60 -5.68 3.93
CA GLY A 53 7.31 -5.97 5.19
C GLY A 53 6.49 -6.75 6.21
N ASN A 54 5.16 -6.82 6.04
CA ASN A 54 4.26 -7.55 6.93
C ASN A 54 4.02 -9.00 6.42
N GLY A 55 4.64 -9.38 5.31
CA GLY A 55 4.52 -10.71 4.72
C GLY A 55 3.30 -10.88 3.80
N SER A 56 2.51 -9.84 3.58
CA SER A 56 1.35 -9.85 2.69
C SER A 56 1.78 -9.63 1.23
N SER A 57 1.27 -10.46 0.33
CA SER A 57 1.55 -10.34 -1.11
C SER A 57 0.37 -9.68 -1.82
N TYR A 58 0.65 -8.65 -2.62
CA TYR A 58 -0.34 -7.96 -3.44
C TYR A 58 0.09 -7.84 -4.90
N ARG A 59 -0.89 -7.80 -5.80
CA ARG A 59 -0.69 -7.62 -7.24
C ARG A 59 -0.79 -6.15 -7.60
N LEU A 60 0.28 -5.60 -8.15
CA LEU A 60 0.32 -4.28 -8.73
C LEU A 60 0.22 -4.38 -10.25
N ASP A 61 -0.79 -3.75 -10.84
CA ASP A 61 -0.88 -3.61 -12.30
C ASP A 61 0.15 -2.56 -12.76
N THR A 62 1.03 -2.95 -13.68
CA THR A 62 2.09 -2.10 -14.27
C THR A 62 1.84 -1.81 -15.76
N SER A 63 0.67 -2.15 -16.29
CA SER A 63 0.33 -2.02 -17.72
C SER A 63 0.52 -0.61 -18.27
N ASN A 64 0.28 0.43 -17.46
CA ASN A 64 0.42 1.84 -17.86
C ASN A 64 1.55 2.57 -17.11
N VAL A 65 2.39 1.83 -16.40
CA VAL A 65 3.48 2.37 -15.60
C VAL A 65 4.80 2.13 -16.34
N LYS A 66 5.71 3.11 -16.32
CA LYS A 66 7.09 2.88 -16.76
C LYS A 66 7.84 2.12 -15.67
N VAL A 67 8.48 1.02 -16.04
CA VAL A 67 9.19 0.14 -15.09
C VAL A 67 10.65 0.03 -15.50
N LYS A 68 11.55 0.33 -14.57
CA LYS A 68 12.99 0.15 -14.73
C LYS A 68 13.42 -1.05 -13.89
N ILE A 69 13.77 -2.15 -14.57
CA ILE A 69 14.25 -3.37 -13.93
C ILE A 69 15.78 -3.36 -13.98
N SER A 70 16.41 -3.13 -12.82
CA SER A 70 17.86 -3.17 -12.65
C SER A 70 18.30 -4.55 -12.13
N ARG A 71 19.60 -4.77 -11.95
CA ARG A 71 20.10 -5.99 -11.27
C ARG A 71 19.66 -6.03 -9.81
N ASP A 72 19.71 -4.88 -9.14
CA ASP A 72 19.57 -4.79 -7.68
C ASP A 72 18.17 -4.38 -7.22
N ASN A 73 17.36 -3.78 -8.09
CA ASN A 73 16.02 -3.30 -7.73
C ASN A 73 15.08 -3.23 -8.94
N ILE A 74 13.79 -3.03 -8.65
CA ILE A 74 12.76 -2.66 -9.60
C ILE A 74 12.25 -1.29 -9.20
N ASP A 75 12.42 -0.31 -10.08
CA ASP A 75 11.93 1.05 -9.86
C ASP A 75 10.73 1.32 -10.77
N LEU A 76 9.60 1.62 -10.15
CA LEU A 76 8.37 2.01 -10.80
C LEU A 76 8.34 3.52 -10.90
N ASP A 77 7.90 4.00 -12.05
CA ASP A 77 7.62 5.43 -12.20
C ASP A 77 6.55 5.90 -11.20
N ILE A 78 6.59 7.18 -10.87
CA ILE A 78 5.71 7.75 -9.84
C ILE A 78 4.22 7.62 -10.21
N SER A 79 3.90 7.41 -11.49
CA SER A 79 2.56 7.01 -11.94
C SER A 79 2.02 5.71 -11.31
N ALA A 80 2.87 4.87 -10.71
CA ALA A 80 2.45 3.69 -9.95
C ALA A 80 1.84 4.02 -8.59
N MET A 81 2.11 5.22 -8.07
CA MET A 81 1.76 5.62 -6.71
C MET A 81 0.25 5.47 -6.43
N PRO A 82 -0.69 5.98 -7.25
CA PRO A 82 -2.11 5.87 -6.94
C PRO A 82 -2.55 4.41 -6.80
N ARG A 83 -2.03 3.52 -7.64
CA ARG A 83 -2.34 2.09 -7.61
C ARG A 83 -1.82 1.40 -6.36
N PHE A 84 -0.62 1.77 -5.90
CA PHE A 84 -0.09 1.27 -4.63
C PHE A 84 -0.95 1.71 -3.45
N PHE A 85 -1.34 2.98 -3.42
CA PHE A 85 -2.20 3.49 -2.35
C PHE A 85 -3.59 2.86 -2.37
N GLU A 86 -4.20 2.64 -3.54
CA GLU A 86 -5.47 1.90 -3.62
C GLU A 86 -5.40 0.52 -2.95
N VAL A 87 -4.27 -0.18 -3.06
CA VAL A 87 -4.07 -1.46 -2.37
C VAL A 87 -4.02 -1.24 -0.86
N LYS A 88 -3.23 -0.28 -0.38
CA LYS A 88 -3.13 0.01 1.06
C LYS A 88 -4.45 0.53 1.66
N MET A 89 -5.22 1.30 0.92
CA MET A 89 -6.58 1.74 1.29
C MET A 89 -7.52 0.54 1.44
N ARG A 90 -7.45 -0.44 0.51
CA ARG A 90 -8.26 -1.66 0.60
C ARG A 90 -7.87 -2.52 1.79
N GLU A 91 -6.57 -2.66 2.06
CA GLU A 91 -6.08 -3.35 3.26
C GLU A 91 -6.61 -2.69 4.54
N LEU A 92 -6.55 -1.36 4.65
CA LEU A 92 -7.08 -0.64 5.81
C LEU A 92 -8.58 -0.88 5.99
N ASN A 93 -9.37 -0.76 4.92
CA ASN A 93 -10.81 -1.02 4.98
C ASN A 93 -11.10 -2.45 5.45
N SER A 94 -10.34 -3.45 4.97
CA SER A 94 -10.50 -4.83 5.41
C SER A 94 -10.19 -4.99 6.90
N ILE A 95 -9.13 -4.36 7.39
CA ILE A 95 -8.76 -4.39 8.82
C ILE A 95 -9.85 -3.71 9.65
N MET A 96 -10.34 -2.55 9.21
CA MET A 96 -11.41 -1.82 9.91
C MET A 96 -12.69 -2.64 10.03
N GLU A 97 -13.13 -3.31 8.96
CA GLU A 97 -14.32 -4.17 9.03
C GLU A 97 -14.10 -5.35 9.98
N GLN A 98 -12.92 -5.96 10.00
CA GLN A 98 -12.59 -7.01 10.96
C GLN A 98 -12.65 -6.51 12.41
N LEU A 99 -12.00 -5.39 12.71
CA LEU A 99 -12.00 -4.78 14.04
C LEU A 99 -13.41 -4.40 14.49
N LYS A 100 -14.24 -3.91 13.56
CA LYS A 100 -15.64 -3.57 13.83
C LYS A 100 -16.47 -4.82 14.15
N THR A 101 -16.26 -5.92 13.43
CA THR A 101 -16.89 -7.20 13.74
C THR A 101 -16.48 -7.70 15.12
N GLU A 102 -15.19 -7.70 15.44
CA GLU A 102 -14.68 -8.12 16.75
C GLU A 102 -15.24 -7.26 17.88
N ARG A 103 -15.32 -5.94 17.70
CA ARG A 103 -15.95 -5.04 18.67
C ARG A 103 -17.41 -5.40 18.90
N ASN A 104 -18.20 -5.59 17.85
CA ASN A 104 -19.61 -5.95 17.96
C ASN A 104 -19.81 -7.29 18.66
N GLU A 105 -18.90 -8.25 18.46
CA GLU A 105 -18.90 -9.53 19.17
C GLU A 105 -18.61 -9.36 20.67
N ILE A 106 -17.66 -8.50 21.03
CA ILE A 106 -17.34 -8.16 22.42
C ILE A 106 -18.54 -7.48 23.11
N GLU A 107 -19.13 -6.48 22.48
CA GLU A 107 -20.33 -5.79 23.00
C GLU A 107 -21.51 -6.76 23.17
N SER A 108 -21.72 -7.64 22.18
CA SER A 108 -22.74 -8.69 22.27
C SER A 108 -22.47 -9.69 23.39
N ALA A 109 -21.21 -10.03 23.63
CA ALA A 109 -20.81 -10.92 24.71
C ALA A 109 -21.07 -10.28 26.08
N TYR A 110 -20.74 -9.00 26.26
CA TYR A 110 -21.06 -8.26 27.49
C TYR A 110 -22.57 -8.24 27.75
N LYS A 111 -23.37 -7.90 26.75
CA LYS A 111 -24.84 -7.84 26.89
C LYS A 111 -25.44 -9.20 27.27
N ARG A 112 -25.01 -10.28 26.62
CA ARG A 112 -25.45 -11.65 26.97
C ARG A 112 -25.05 -12.03 28.39
N LEU A 113 -23.86 -11.62 28.81
CA LEU A 113 -23.35 -11.91 30.15
C LEU A 113 -24.13 -11.15 31.23
N GLU A 114 -24.47 -9.88 30.98
CA GLU A 114 -25.33 -9.07 31.85
C GLU A 114 -26.76 -9.64 31.91
N ASP A 115 -27.36 -9.98 30.78
CA ASP A 115 -28.70 -10.59 30.71
C ASP A 115 -28.75 -11.91 31.48
N ALA A 116 -27.71 -12.74 31.37
CA ALA A 116 -27.62 -14.02 32.09
C ALA A 116 -27.52 -13.82 33.60
N LEU A 117 -26.77 -12.79 34.05
CA LEU A 117 -26.67 -12.44 35.47
C LEU A 117 -28.00 -11.93 36.01
N ILE A 118 -28.66 -11.02 35.29
CA ILE A 118 -29.97 -10.44 35.68
C ILE A 118 -31.03 -11.54 35.79
N ARG A 119 -31.04 -12.49 34.87
CA ARG A 119 -31.97 -13.64 34.89
C ARG A 119 -31.61 -14.70 35.94
N GLY A 120 -30.49 -14.54 36.65
CA GLY A 120 -30.01 -15.50 37.64
C GLY A 120 -29.56 -16.84 37.06
N VAL A 121 -29.29 -16.90 35.75
CA VAL A 121 -28.90 -18.13 35.04
C VAL A 121 -27.44 -18.50 35.33
N ILE A 122 -26.63 -17.53 35.75
CA ILE A 122 -25.22 -17.73 36.09
C ILE A 122 -24.91 -17.20 37.49
N SER A 123 -23.93 -17.83 38.15
CA SER A 123 -23.41 -17.35 39.42
C SER A 123 -22.55 -16.09 39.23
N LEU A 124 -22.43 -15.29 40.29
CA LEU A 124 -21.56 -14.11 40.29
C LEU A 124 -20.09 -14.47 39.98
N GLN A 125 -19.61 -15.62 40.46
CA GLN A 125 -18.25 -16.10 40.19
C GLN A 125 -18.06 -16.39 38.68
N THR A 126 -19.03 -17.08 38.06
CA THR A 126 -19.00 -17.35 36.61
C THR A 126 -19.09 -16.06 35.79
N TYR A 127 -19.85 -15.07 36.27
CA TYR A 127 -19.92 -13.75 35.66
C TYR A 127 -18.55 -13.05 35.67
N GLU A 128 -17.87 -13.01 36.82
CA GLU A 128 -16.56 -12.37 36.94
C GLU A 128 -15.48 -13.02 36.07
N GLU A 129 -15.46 -14.36 36.00
CA GLU A 129 -14.52 -15.09 35.14
C GLU A 129 -14.78 -14.81 33.65
N SER A 130 -16.05 -14.81 33.25
CA SER A 130 -16.43 -14.52 31.87
C SER A 130 -16.12 -13.07 31.51
N ARG A 131 -16.36 -12.13 32.42
CA ARG A 131 -16.01 -10.71 32.25
C ARG A 131 -14.49 -10.53 32.05
N LYS A 132 -13.66 -11.23 32.82
CA LYS A 132 -12.19 -11.22 32.65
C LYS A 132 -11.78 -11.71 31.26
N ARG A 133 -12.43 -12.77 30.73
CA ARG A 133 -12.14 -13.27 29.38
C ARG A 133 -12.54 -12.28 28.29
N ILE A 134 -13.68 -11.60 28.44
CA ILE A 134 -14.12 -10.56 27.49
C ILE A 134 -13.16 -9.36 27.55
N ALA A 135 -12.76 -8.91 28.73
CA ALA A 135 -11.79 -7.83 28.90
C ALA A 135 -10.42 -8.16 28.28
N GLU A 136 -9.99 -9.43 28.30
CA GLU A 136 -8.76 -9.85 27.63
C GLU A 136 -8.90 -9.81 26.10
N LYS A 137 -10.08 -10.13 25.55
CA LYS A 137 -10.35 -9.93 24.11
C LYS A 137 -10.33 -8.46 23.73
N GLU A 138 -10.88 -7.59 24.58
CA GLU A 138 -10.88 -6.14 24.39
C GLU A 138 -9.46 -5.57 24.35
N ARG A 139 -8.58 -6.03 25.24
CA ARG A 139 -7.15 -5.65 25.20
C ARG A 139 -6.46 -6.07 23.90
N ARG A 140 -6.77 -7.26 23.39
CA ARG A 140 -6.23 -7.74 22.11
C ARG A 140 -6.73 -6.89 20.95
N LEU A 141 -8.03 -6.56 20.95
CA LEU A 141 -8.62 -5.65 19.95
C LEU A 141 -7.91 -4.29 19.96
N GLN A 142 -7.70 -3.70 21.14
CA GLN A 142 -6.96 -2.43 21.27
C GLN A 142 -5.52 -2.53 20.77
N ALA A 143 -4.83 -3.64 21.04
CA ALA A 143 -3.49 -3.87 20.51
C ALA A 143 -3.47 -3.91 18.97
N SER A 144 -4.40 -4.65 18.36
CA SER A 144 -4.57 -4.71 16.91
C SER A 144 -4.89 -3.34 16.30
N CYS A 145 -5.73 -2.56 16.98
CA CYS A 145 -6.04 -1.18 16.62
C CYS A 145 -4.80 -0.29 16.59
N ILE A 146 -3.98 -0.33 17.64
CA ILE A 146 -2.75 0.46 17.74
C ILE A 146 -1.74 0.04 16.66
N GLU A 147 -1.62 -1.26 16.39
CA GLU A 147 -0.74 -1.77 15.34
C GLU A 147 -1.18 -1.31 13.94
N ALA A 148 -2.48 -1.41 13.65
CA ALA A 148 -3.05 -0.89 12.41
C ALA A 148 -2.77 0.61 12.27
N GLU A 149 -3.07 1.41 13.29
CA GLU A 149 -2.82 2.85 13.26
C GLU A 149 -1.34 3.18 12.99
N LYS A 150 -0.39 2.50 13.68
CA LYS A 150 1.04 2.71 13.46
C LYS A 150 1.48 2.38 12.03
N SER A 151 0.99 1.29 11.47
CA SER A 151 1.29 0.89 10.08
C SER A 151 0.87 2.00 9.09
N PHE A 152 -0.33 2.54 9.27
CA PHE A 152 -0.87 3.57 8.38
C PHE A 152 -0.29 4.97 8.63
N LEU A 153 0.14 5.29 9.85
CA LEU A 153 0.93 6.48 10.12
C LEU A 153 2.27 6.44 9.37
N GLY A 154 2.93 5.27 9.29
CA GLY A 154 4.15 5.09 8.49
C GLY A 154 3.91 5.34 7.00
N VAL A 155 2.75 4.93 6.49
CA VAL A 155 2.31 5.25 5.12
C VAL A 155 2.12 6.76 4.94
N GLY A 156 1.50 7.44 5.91
CA GLY A 156 1.34 8.89 5.93
C GLY A 156 2.66 9.66 5.95
N ASP A 157 3.64 9.22 6.74
CA ASP A 157 4.96 9.85 6.76
C ASP A 157 5.71 9.66 5.44
N THR A 158 5.48 8.55 4.76
CA THR A 158 6.07 8.32 3.44
C THR A 158 5.42 9.20 2.37
N LEU A 159 4.10 9.45 2.45
CA LEU A 159 3.41 10.44 1.62
C LEU A 159 4.00 11.84 1.82
N LYS A 160 4.22 12.26 3.06
CA LYS A 160 4.81 13.59 3.36
C LYS A 160 6.20 13.76 2.77
N ARG A 161 7.07 12.74 2.89
CA ARG A 161 8.40 12.75 2.28
C ARG A 161 8.32 12.87 0.76
N LEU A 162 7.43 12.09 0.15
CA LEU A 162 7.20 12.16 -1.29
C LEU A 162 6.65 13.52 -1.73
N ALA A 163 5.72 14.09 -0.96
CA ALA A 163 5.19 15.43 -1.20
C ALA A 163 6.31 16.47 -1.20
N ALA A 164 7.22 16.40 -0.23
CA ALA A 164 8.38 17.29 -0.13
C ALA A 164 9.33 17.12 -1.33
N ASP A 165 9.64 15.89 -1.74
CA ASP A 165 10.49 15.62 -2.91
C ASP A 165 9.86 16.12 -4.22
N VAL A 166 8.54 15.95 -4.37
CA VAL A 166 7.78 16.45 -5.52
C VAL A 166 7.79 17.97 -5.56
N GLU A 167 7.56 18.63 -4.42
CA GLU A 167 7.62 20.10 -4.31
C GLU A 167 9.01 20.64 -4.62
N ALA A 168 10.07 20.05 -4.08
CA ALA A 168 11.45 20.47 -4.35
C ALA A 168 11.80 20.38 -5.84
N ARG A 169 11.37 19.30 -6.52
CA ARG A 169 11.56 19.15 -7.97
C ARG A 169 10.72 20.15 -8.77
N ARG A 170 9.50 20.44 -8.30
CA ARG A 170 8.60 21.42 -8.94
C ARG A 170 9.20 22.82 -8.84
N GLU A 171 9.64 23.23 -7.66
CA GLU A 171 10.27 24.53 -7.40
C GLU A 171 11.54 24.71 -8.23
N ALA A 172 12.36 23.67 -8.37
CA ALA A 172 13.55 23.72 -9.23
C ALA A 172 13.20 23.97 -10.72
N LEU A 173 12.16 23.32 -11.24
CA LEU A 173 11.69 23.53 -12.61
C LEU A 173 10.99 24.88 -12.79
N GLU A 174 10.24 25.36 -11.79
CA GLU A 174 9.64 26.69 -11.80
C GLU A 174 10.71 27.78 -11.78
N ALA A 175 11.73 27.64 -10.94
CA ALA A 175 12.89 28.53 -10.91
C ALA A 175 13.63 28.53 -12.26
N LYS A 176 13.85 27.35 -12.86
CA LYS A 176 14.43 27.25 -14.20
C LYS A 176 13.58 27.96 -15.24
N LYS A 177 12.25 27.81 -15.21
CA LYS A 177 11.30 28.49 -16.11
C LYS A 177 11.36 30.02 -16.01
N LEU A 178 11.64 30.54 -14.82
CA LEU A 178 11.79 31.98 -14.58
C LEU A 178 13.13 32.52 -15.10
N LEU A 179 14.17 31.69 -15.10
CA LEU A 179 15.53 32.07 -15.52
C LEU A 179 15.81 31.77 -17.00
N ASP A 180 15.18 30.75 -17.57
CA ASP A 180 15.37 30.26 -18.93
C ASP A 180 14.09 29.60 -19.49
N LYS A 181 14.01 29.39 -20.80
CA LYS A 181 12.92 28.60 -21.40
C LYS A 181 13.08 27.13 -21.02
N LEU A 182 12.01 26.54 -20.47
CA LEU A 182 11.95 25.10 -20.28
C LEU A 182 11.95 24.38 -21.62
N GLU A 183 12.66 23.25 -21.68
CA GLU A 183 12.55 22.35 -22.82
C GLU A 183 11.16 21.66 -22.81
N PRO A 184 10.61 21.24 -23.96
CA PRO A 184 9.30 20.58 -24.03
C PRO A 184 9.16 19.35 -23.12
N GLY A 185 10.26 18.62 -22.87
CA GLY A 185 10.29 17.51 -21.93
C GLY A 185 10.20 17.93 -20.46
N GLU A 186 10.73 19.11 -20.12
CA GLU A 186 10.70 19.68 -18.77
C GLU A 186 9.34 20.31 -18.45
N GLU A 187 8.68 20.93 -19.45
CA GLU A 187 7.30 21.41 -19.30
C GLU A 187 6.33 20.24 -19.02
N ALA A 188 6.50 19.13 -19.74
CA ALA A 188 5.74 17.91 -19.48
C ALA A 188 6.03 17.33 -18.09
N ALA A 189 7.29 17.36 -17.64
CA ALA A 189 7.67 16.93 -16.30
C ALA A 189 7.04 17.81 -15.21
N LEU A 190 7.03 19.13 -15.40
CA LEU A 190 6.40 20.07 -14.47
C LEU A 190 4.89 19.81 -14.35
N GLY A 191 4.19 19.60 -15.48
CA GLY A 191 2.77 19.23 -15.48
C GLY A 191 2.49 17.92 -14.73
N ASN A 192 3.35 16.92 -14.91
CA ASN A 192 3.24 15.64 -14.19
C ASN A 192 3.45 15.81 -12.68
N LEU A 193 4.39 16.66 -12.25
CA LEU A 193 4.64 16.93 -10.83
C LEU A 193 3.45 17.63 -10.17
N ILE A 194 2.79 18.56 -10.86
CA ILE A 194 1.57 19.24 -10.36
C ILE A 194 0.44 18.23 -10.18
N SER A 195 0.19 17.40 -11.19
CA SER A 195 -0.84 16.34 -11.13
C SER A 195 -0.55 15.35 -9.99
N LEU A 196 0.72 14.99 -9.84
CA LEU A 196 1.17 14.09 -8.79
C LEU A 196 0.97 14.69 -7.40
N ARG A 197 1.32 15.97 -7.18
CA ARG A 197 1.09 16.66 -5.91
C ARG A 197 -0.38 16.66 -5.53
N SER A 198 -1.26 16.98 -6.48
CA SER A 198 -2.71 16.95 -6.28
C SER A 198 -3.18 15.54 -5.87
N THR A 199 -2.63 14.51 -6.50
CA THR A 199 -2.93 13.12 -6.18
C THR A 199 -2.45 12.73 -4.78
N ILE A 200 -1.23 13.13 -4.39
CA ILE A 200 -0.70 12.94 -3.04
C ILE A 200 -1.63 13.57 -2.01
N SER A 201 -2.02 14.83 -2.20
CA SER A 201 -2.91 15.53 -1.28
C SER A 201 -4.29 14.86 -1.15
N SER A 202 -4.85 14.36 -2.25
CA SER A 202 -6.10 13.59 -2.20
C SER A 202 -5.94 12.29 -1.39
N ILE A 203 -4.83 11.58 -1.60
CA ILE A 203 -4.52 10.35 -0.84
C ILE A 203 -4.32 10.65 0.65
N GLU A 204 -3.62 11.73 0.99
CA GLU A 204 -3.45 12.16 2.39
C GLU A 204 -4.79 12.44 3.08
N GLN A 205 -5.71 13.13 2.40
CA GLN A 205 -7.06 13.39 2.93
C GLN A 205 -7.84 12.09 3.15
N MET A 206 -7.78 11.16 2.20
CA MET A 206 -8.43 9.84 2.33
C MET A 206 -7.83 9.04 3.49
N LEU A 207 -6.51 9.00 3.61
CA LEU A 207 -5.81 8.31 4.70
C LEU A 207 -6.20 8.88 6.06
N ASN A 208 -6.20 10.21 6.20
CA ASN A 208 -6.62 10.88 7.43
C ASN A 208 -8.08 10.56 7.79
N THR A 209 -8.97 10.51 6.80
CA THR A 209 -10.38 10.17 7.01
C THR A 209 -10.54 8.74 7.55
N MET A 210 -9.85 7.77 6.97
CA MET A 210 -9.93 6.39 7.48
C MET A 210 -9.24 6.22 8.82
N LEU A 211 -8.13 6.93 9.09
CA LEU A 211 -7.50 6.91 10.41
C LEU A 211 -8.45 7.43 11.50
N LEU A 212 -9.23 8.48 11.19
CA LEU A 212 -10.29 8.94 12.09
C LEU A 212 -11.36 7.87 12.30
N GLN A 213 -11.79 7.19 11.23
CA GLN A 213 -12.76 6.10 11.36
C GLN A 213 -12.22 4.91 12.17
N LEU A 214 -10.96 4.53 11.98
CA LEU A 214 -10.29 3.50 12.78
C LEU A 214 -10.32 3.87 14.27
N ARG A 215 -9.99 5.12 14.61
CA ARG A 215 -10.04 5.62 15.99
C ARG A 215 -11.45 5.60 16.60
N LEU A 216 -12.50 5.68 15.78
CA LEU A 216 -13.88 5.53 16.27
C LEU A 216 -14.23 4.07 16.59
N ILE A 217 -13.54 3.10 15.95
CA ILE A 217 -13.75 1.66 16.18
C ILE A 217 -13.04 1.18 17.46
N CYS A 218 -11.91 1.76 17.84
CA CYS A 218 -10.98 1.20 18.85
C CYS A 218 -11.36 1.33 20.35
#